data_AF-S7NS84-F1
#
_entry.id   AF-S7NS84-F1
#
_cell.length_a   1.000
_cell.length_b   1.000
_cell.length_c   1.000
_cell.angle_alpha   90.00
_cell.angle_beta   90.00
_cell.angle_gamma   90.00
#
_symmetry.space_group_name_H-M   'P 1'
#
loop_
_entity.id
_entity.type
_entity.pdbx_description
1 polymer ?
#
loop_
_entity_poly.entity_id
_entity_poly.type
_entity_poly.pdbx_seq_one_letter_code
_entity_poly.pdbx_strand_id
1 'polypeptide(L)'
;VTTDLRQKCTESHTGTSASAPLAAGIIALTLEANKNLTWRDMQHLVVQTSKPGHLNANDWATNGVGRKVSHSYGYGLLDAGAMVALAQNWTTVAPQRKCTIDILTEPR
;
A
#
# COMPACT_ATOMS: atom_id res chain seq x y z
N VAL A 1 0.27 20.19 8.67
CA VAL A 1 -0.34 21.40 8.07
C VAL A 1 -0.68 21.09 6.62
N THR A 2 -1.88 21.43 6.15
CA THR A 2 -2.30 21.35 4.74
C THR A 2 -3.14 22.58 4.37
N THR A 3 -3.43 22.79 3.09
CA THR A 3 -4.33 23.85 2.62
C THR A 3 -5.76 23.65 3.13
N ASP A 4 -6.46 24.75 3.38
CA ASP A 4 -7.85 24.79 3.83
C ASP A 4 -8.62 25.87 3.07
N LEU A 5 -9.95 25.82 3.14
CA LEU A 5 -10.85 26.77 2.51
C LEU A 5 -10.54 28.21 2.93
N ARG A 6 -10.93 29.16 2.07
CA ARG A 6 -10.77 30.61 2.30
C ARG A 6 -9.31 31.04 2.46
N GLN A 7 -8.42 30.43 1.66
CA GLN A 7 -6.97 30.73 1.63
C GLN A 7 -6.31 30.53 3.01
N LYS A 8 -6.76 29.53 3.76
CA LYS A 8 -6.20 29.20 5.07
C LYS A 8 -5.35 27.95 5.00
N CYS A 9 -4.66 27.68 6.10
CA CYS A 9 -4.00 26.41 6.37
C CYS A 9 -4.65 25.79 7.59
N THR A 10 -4.72 24.46 7.61
CA THR A 10 -5.18 23.70 8.76
C THR A 10 -4.09 22.77 9.27
N GLU A 11 -3.95 22.69 10.59
CA GLU A 11 -3.12 21.70 11.28
C GLU A 11 -3.96 20.56 11.83
N SER A 12 -5.29 20.68 11.77
CA SER A 12 -6.27 19.78 12.37
C SER A 12 -7.02 18.93 11.33
N HIS A 13 -6.36 18.60 10.21
CA HIS A 13 -6.92 17.63 9.27
C HIS A 13 -6.71 16.21 9.81
N THR A 14 -7.79 15.46 9.99
CA THR A 14 -7.79 14.19 10.74
C THR A 14 -8.53 13.07 10.00
N GLY A 15 -8.34 11.83 10.48
CA GLY A 15 -9.06 10.65 10.00
C GLY A 15 -8.32 9.89 8.90
N THR A 16 -8.87 8.74 8.52
CA THR A 16 -8.33 7.91 7.43
C THR A 16 -8.36 8.63 6.08
N SER A 17 -9.29 9.57 5.91
CA SER A 17 -9.37 10.50 4.77
C SER A 17 -8.11 11.36 4.60
N ALA A 18 -7.39 11.68 5.68
CA ALA A 18 -6.11 12.39 5.61
C ALA A 18 -4.94 11.47 5.22
N SER A 19 -5.09 10.15 5.42
CA SER A 19 -4.04 9.17 5.09
C SER A 19 -3.98 8.85 3.60
N ALA A 20 -5.13 8.77 2.92
CA ALA A 20 -5.20 8.44 1.50
C ALA A 20 -4.47 9.47 0.58
N PRO A 21 -4.58 10.80 0.79
CA PRO A 21 -3.82 11.78 0.01
C PRO A 21 -2.31 11.67 0.18
N LEU A 22 -1.82 11.30 1.37
CA LEU A 22 -0.40 11.05 1.60
C LEU A 22 0.07 9.84 0.79
N ALA A 23 -0.69 8.74 0.82
CA ALA A 23 -0.41 7.58 0.00
C ALA A 23 -0.41 7.92 -1.50
N ALA A 24 -1.38 8.72 -1.96
CA ALA A 24 -1.45 9.17 -3.35
C ALA A 24 -0.21 10.00 -3.75
N GLY A 25 0.29 10.86 -2.87
CA GLY A 25 1.55 11.59 -3.09
C GLY A 25 2.76 10.66 -3.26
N ILE A 26 2.88 9.64 -2.40
CA ILE A 26 3.95 8.65 -2.50
C ILE A 26 3.84 7.84 -3.81
N ILE A 27 2.63 7.44 -4.20
CA ILE A 27 2.36 6.74 -5.46
C ILE A 27 2.77 7.63 -6.66
N ALA A 28 2.51 8.94 -6.60
CA ALA A 28 2.92 9.87 -7.64
C ALA A 28 4.46 9.93 -7.79
N LEU A 29 5.22 10.01 -6.69
CA LEU A 29 6.68 9.94 -6.71
C LEU A 29 7.18 8.61 -7.30
N THR A 30 6.50 7.51 -6.97
CA THR A 30 6.84 6.17 -7.46
C THR A 30 6.58 6.06 -8.97
N LEU A 31 5.48 6.64 -9.47
CA LEU A 31 5.18 6.74 -10.91
C LEU A 31 6.14 7.68 -11.65
N GLU A 32 6.61 8.74 -11.00
CA GLU A 32 7.65 9.61 -11.58
C GLU A 32 8.95 8.83 -11.81
N ALA A 33 9.33 7.97 -10.86
CA ALA A 33 10.50 7.10 -10.98
C ALA A 33 10.36 6.03 -12.07
N ASN A 34 9.14 5.52 -12.30
CA ASN A 34 8.85 4.58 -13.37
C ASN A 34 7.40 4.74 -13.88
N LYS A 35 7.26 5.40 -15.04
CA LYS A 35 5.94 5.68 -15.66
C LYS A 35 5.29 4.44 -16.32
N ASN A 36 6.02 3.34 -16.45
CA ASN A 36 5.53 2.11 -17.08
C ASN A 36 4.86 1.14 -16.09
N LEU A 37 4.84 1.48 -14.79
CA LEU A 37 4.19 0.66 -13.77
C LEU A 37 2.69 0.53 -14.06
N THR A 38 2.21 -0.70 -14.08
CA THR A 38 0.77 -0.99 -14.13
C THR A 38 0.12 -0.76 -12.76
N TRP A 39 -1.21 -0.72 -12.73
CA TRP A 39 -1.95 -0.63 -11.46
C TRP A 39 -1.62 -1.78 -10.49
N ARG A 40 -1.30 -2.97 -11.01
CA ARG A 40 -0.87 -4.12 -10.21
C ARG A 40 0.55 -3.96 -9.70
N ASP A 41 1.46 -3.48 -10.54
CA ASP A 41 2.85 -3.25 -10.13
C ASP A 41 2.91 -2.31 -8.93
N MET A 42 2.10 -1.24 -8.93
CA MET A 42 2.01 -0.33 -7.78
C MET A 42 1.58 -1.05 -6.48
N GLN A 43 0.61 -1.96 -6.56
CA GLN A 43 0.21 -2.77 -5.40
C GLN A 43 1.33 -3.72 -4.95
N HIS A 44 2.04 -4.35 -5.89
CA HIS A 44 3.19 -5.21 -5.58
C HIS A 44 4.31 -4.44 -4.88
N LEU A 45 4.61 -3.21 -5.32
CA LEU A 45 5.60 -2.35 -4.68
C LEU A 45 5.22 -2.08 -3.22
N VAL A 46 3.99 -1.62 -2.97
CA VAL A 46 3.47 -1.39 -1.61
C VAL A 46 3.67 -2.62 -0.71
N VAL A 47 3.29 -3.80 -1.18
CA VAL A 47 3.44 -5.06 -0.42
C VAL A 47 4.89 -5.37 -0.07
N GLN A 48 5.83 -5.05 -0.96
CA GLN A 48 7.24 -5.38 -0.78
C GLN A 48 8.03 -4.35 0.03
N THR A 49 7.59 -3.09 0.05
CA THR A 49 8.36 -1.99 0.65
C THR A 49 7.77 -1.44 1.94
N SER A 50 6.52 -1.75 2.27
CA SER A 50 5.89 -1.31 3.52
C SER A 50 6.62 -1.82 4.77
N LYS A 51 6.60 -0.99 5.84
CA LYS A 51 7.33 -1.25 7.09
C LYS A 51 6.40 -1.43 8.29
N PRO A 52 6.47 -2.57 9.02
CA PRO A 52 5.67 -2.78 10.23
C PRO A 52 6.29 -2.19 11.51
N GLY A 53 7.57 -1.80 11.49
CA GLY A 53 8.44 -1.69 12.68
C GLY A 53 8.02 -0.72 13.81
N HIS A 54 7.08 0.19 13.59
CA HIS A 54 6.63 1.17 14.59
C HIS A 54 5.10 1.26 14.70
N LEU A 55 4.39 0.23 14.24
CA LEU A 55 2.94 0.15 14.26
C LEU A 55 2.47 -0.91 15.27
N ASN A 56 1.72 -0.47 16.27
CA ASN A 56 1.26 -1.35 17.35
C ASN A 56 -0.11 -1.95 17.02
N ALA A 57 -0.16 -3.26 16.80
CA ALA A 57 -1.40 -4.03 16.67
C ALA A 57 -1.25 -5.40 17.32
N ASN A 58 -2.35 -5.95 17.84
CA ASN A 58 -2.36 -7.26 18.48
C ASN A 58 -2.53 -8.42 17.48
N ASP A 59 -2.79 -8.11 16.21
CA ASP A 59 -3.16 -9.06 15.17
C ASP A 59 -2.09 -9.22 14.08
N TRP A 60 -0.87 -8.73 14.33
CA TRP A 60 0.26 -8.97 13.42
C TRP A 60 0.52 -10.47 13.28
N ALA A 61 0.45 -10.96 12.06
CA ALA A 61 0.76 -12.34 11.71
C ALA A 61 1.77 -12.41 10.56
N THR A 62 2.63 -13.42 10.57
CA THR A 62 3.54 -13.70 9.46
C THR A 62 2.83 -14.62 8.46
N ASN A 63 2.74 -14.19 7.20
CA ASN A 63 2.10 -14.99 6.15
C ASN A 63 3.03 -16.07 5.56
N GLY A 64 2.53 -16.87 4.62
CA GLY A 64 3.26 -18.01 4.03
C GLY A 64 4.54 -17.66 3.26
N VAL A 65 4.82 -16.37 2.99
CA VAL A 65 6.05 -15.91 2.34
C VAL A 65 6.93 -15.08 3.29
N GLY A 66 6.70 -15.18 4.61
CA GLY A 66 7.54 -14.56 5.63
C GLY A 66 7.30 -13.06 5.86
N ARG A 67 6.23 -12.47 5.33
CA ARG A 67 5.90 -11.05 5.52
C ARG A 67 4.91 -10.88 6.67
N LYS A 68 5.12 -9.86 7.51
CA LYS A 68 4.17 -9.45 8.55
C LYS A 68 2.99 -8.71 7.93
N VAL A 69 1.77 -9.06 8.32
CA VAL A 69 0.52 -8.44 7.92
C VAL A 69 -0.41 -8.27 9.13
N SER A 70 -1.14 -7.16 9.20
CA SER A 70 -2.18 -6.87 10.19
C SER A 70 -3.46 -6.46 9.44
N HIS A 71 -4.63 -6.76 9.99
CA HIS A 71 -5.91 -6.28 9.42
C HIS A 71 -6.09 -4.77 9.61
N SER A 72 -5.42 -4.18 10.61
CA SER A 72 -5.44 -2.73 10.84
C SER A 72 -4.46 -1.98 9.94
N TYR A 73 -3.32 -2.59 9.60
CA TYR A 73 -2.21 -1.89 8.92
C TYR A 73 -1.78 -2.48 7.57
N GLY A 74 -2.41 -3.57 7.12
CA GLY A 74 -1.92 -4.32 5.95
C GLY A 74 -0.46 -4.75 6.16
N TYR A 75 0.40 -4.47 5.18
CA TYR A 75 1.84 -4.75 5.26
C TYR A 75 2.64 -3.70 6.06
N GLY A 76 1.98 -2.65 6.57
CA GLY A 76 2.59 -1.59 7.36
C GLY A 76 2.69 -0.25 6.64
N LEU A 77 3.44 0.68 7.23
CA LEU A 77 3.56 2.06 6.78
C LEU A 77 4.24 2.14 5.41
N LEU A 78 3.71 2.96 4.51
CA LEU A 78 4.36 3.21 3.22
C LEU A 78 5.72 3.88 3.43
N ASP A 79 6.71 3.40 2.67
CA ASP A 79 8.05 3.99 2.63
C ASP A 79 8.33 4.52 1.22
N ALA A 80 8.27 5.84 1.06
CA ALA A 80 8.44 6.50 -0.22
C ALA A 80 9.82 6.24 -0.85
N GLY A 81 10.88 6.23 -0.03
CA GLY A 81 12.24 5.99 -0.51
C GLY A 81 12.41 4.57 -1.03
N ALA A 82 11.90 3.59 -0.28
CA ALA A 82 11.93 2.19 -0.70
C ALA A 82 11.06 1.93 -1.93
N MET A 83 9.88 2.54 -2.02
CA MET A 83 8.99 2.42 -3.20
C MET A 83 9.66 2.98 -4.47
N VAL A 84 10.22 4.20 -4.40
CA VAL A 84 10.93 4.83 -5.53
C VAL A 84 12.15 4.00 -5.93
N ALA A 85 12.96 3.56 -4.97
CA ALA A 85 14.17 2.78 -5.26
C ALA A 85 13.84 1.44 -5.94
N LEU A 86 12.80 0.74 -5.48
CA LEU A 86 12.38 -0.53 -6.08
C LEU A 86 11.72 -0.33 -7.45
N ALA A 87 11.00 0.77 -7.66
CA ALA A 87 10.33 1.09 -8.91
C ALA A 87 11.29 1.29 -10.10
N GLN A 88 12.46 1.87 -9.86
CA GLN A 88 13.44 2.19 -10.92
C GLN A 88 13.90 0.95 -11.71
N ASN A 89 14.00 -0.20 -11.05
CA ASN A 89 14.44 -1.46 -11.66
C ASN A 89 13.33 -2.53 -11.66
N TRP A 90 12.08 -2.10 -11.52
CA TRP A 90 10.94 -3.02 -11.45
C TRP A 90 10.64 -3.64 -12.81
N THR A 91 10.49 -4.97 -12.83
CA THR A 91 10.01 -5.71 -14.00
C THR A 91 8.50 -5.90 -13.90
N THR A 92 7.75 -5.41 -14.88
CA THR A 92 6.28 -5.53 -14.92
C THR A 92 5.83 -6.97 -14.77
N VAL A 93 4.86 -7.18 -13.87
CA VAL A 93 4.32 -8.52 -13.62
C VAL A 93 3.54 -9.06 -14.82
N ALA A 94 3.50 -10.39 -14.94
CA ALA A 94 2.72 -11.07 -15.98
C ALA A 94 1.21 -10.71 -15.92
N PRO A 95 0.45 -10.90 -17.03
CA PRO A 95 -0.99 -10.64 -17.07
C PRO A 95 -1.75 -11.30 -15.92
N GLN A 96 -2.75 -10.59 -15.38
CA GLN A 96 -3.56 -11.08 -14.28
C GLN A 96 -4.33 -12.33 -14.73
N ARG A 97 -4.28 -13.38 -13.91
CA ARG A 97 -5.13 -14.57 -14.05
C ARG A 97 -6.18 -14.59 -12.95
N LYS A 98 -7.36 -15.10 -13.26
CA LYS A 98 -8.45 -15.34 -12.30
C LYS A 98 -8.79 -16.82 -12.31
N CYS A 99 -8.72 -17.46 -11.15
CA CYS A 99 -9.13 -18.85 -10.93
C CYS A 99 -10.37 -18.84 -10.04
N THR A 100 -11.43 -19.53 -10.45
CA THR A 100 -12.68 -19.66 -9.70
C THR A 100 -12.81 -21.12 -9.29
N ILE A 101 -13.11 -21.36 -8.01
CA ILE A 101 -13.28 -22.70 -7.43
C ILE A 101 -14.62 -22.70 -6.72
N ASP A 102 -15.49 -23.65 -7.08
CA ASP A 102 -16.78 -23.82 -6.40
C ASP A 102 -16.57 -24.63 -5.11
N ILE A 103 -16.86 -24.01 -3.97
CA ILE A 103 -16.79 -24.68 -2.68
C ILE A 103 -18.17 -25.26 -2.37
N LEU A 104 -18.29 -26.58 -2.45
CA LEU A 104 -19.46 -27.29 -1.93
C LEU A 104 -19.36 -27.30 -0.41
N THR A 105 -20.28 -26.61 0.26
CA THR A 105 -20.41 -26.72 1.72
C THR A 105 -21.10 -28.02 2.06
N GLU A 106 -20.43 -28.93 2.78
CA GLU A 106 -21.12 -30.06 3.38
C GLU A 106 -22.13 -29.57 4.44
N PRO A 107 -23.34 -30.15 4.52
CA PRO A 107 -24.26 -29.87 5.61
C PRO A 107 -23.62 -30.33 6.93
N ARG A 108 -23.58 -29.41 7.90
CA ARG A 108 -23.01 -29.60 9.24
C ARG A 108 -23.93 -30.42 10.14
#